data_AF-A0A0R0M709-F1
#
_entry.id   AF-A0A0R0M709-F1
#
_cell.length_a   1.000
_cell.length_b   1.000
_cell.length_c   1.000
_cell.angle_alpha   90.00
_cell.angle_beta   90.00
_cell.angle_gamma   90.00
#
_symmetry.space_group_name_H-M   'P 1'
#
loop_
_entity.id
_entity.type
_entity.pdbx_description
1 polymer ?
#
loop_
_entity_poly.entity_id
_entity_poly.type
_entity_poly.pdbx_seq_one_letter_code
_entity_poly.pdbx_strand_id
1 'polypeptide(L)'
;MKKKGGKKKNYMDTQRTMVFAEPGISVYGQITRAFGNGRFEIACSDAITRVCKIRGSFHRRVWIQVNDIVLVSLRGEDEKGDIFHKYYPYEIKQLKNSNAIPENFVDSENTTANIEFDAL
;
A
#
# COMPACT_ATOMS: atom_id res chain seq x y z
N MET A 1 29.32 8.65 25.81
CA MET A 1 27.84 8.76 25.83
C MET A 1 27.33 8.81 24.39
N LYS A 2 26.83 7.70 23.82
CA LYS A 2 26.32 7.66 22.43
C LYS A 2 24.95 8.35 22.39
N LYS A 3 24.83 9.50 21.73
CA LYS A 3 23.54 10.15 21.47
C LYS A 3 22.72 9.24 20.54
N LYS A 4 21.60 8.71 21.04
CA LYS A 4 20.59 8.02 20.22
C LYS A 4 20.11 9.03 19.16
N GLY A 5 20.46 8.81 17.90
CA GLY A 5 20.02 9.64 16.79
C GLY A 5 18.49 9.61 16.71
N GLY A 6 17.85 10.76 16.92
CA GLY A 6 16.42 10.91 16.69
C GLY A 6 16.10 10.58 15.23
N LYS A 7 15.16 9.64 15.02
CA LYS A 7 14.63 9.34 13.68
C LYS A 7 13.99 10.62 13.13
N LYS A 8 14.65 11.29 12.18
CA LYS A 8 14.05 12.39 11.43
C LYS A 8 12.85 11.82 10.68
N LYS A 9 11.64 12.12 11.13
CA LYS A 9 10.43 11.88 10.34
C LYS A 9 10.55 12.74 9.09
N ASN A 10 10.46 12.13 7.90
CA ASN A 10 10.44 12.87 6.64
C ASN A 10 9.19 13.76 6.64
N TYR A 11 9.38 15.06 6.80
CA TYR A 11 8.31 16.07 6.86
C TYR A 11 7.37 16.05 5.63
N MET A 12 7.88 15.55 4.50
CA MET A 12 7.14 15.35 3.25
C MET A 12 6.00 14.31 3.36
N ASP A 13 6.03 13.44 4.37
CA ASP A 13 5.04 12.37 4.55
C ASP A 13 3.74 12.85 5.21
N THR A 14 3.77 14.00 5.89
CA THR A 14 2.65 14.51 6.69
C THR A 14 1.80 15.58 6.01
N GLN A 15 2.10 15.96 4.76
CA GLN A 15 1.47 17.12 4.10
C GLN A 15 1.04 16.85 2.65
N ARG A 16 1.06 15.60 2.19
CA ARG A 16 0.65 15.29 0.81
C ARG A 16 -0.87 15.14 0.71
N THR A 17 -1.44 15.66 -0.38
CA THR A 17 -2.85 15.48 -0.69
C THR A 17 -3.16 14.01 -0.92
N MET A 18 -4.23 13.53 -0.30
CA MET A 18 -4.72 12.17 -0.51
C MET A 18 -5.17 11.99 -1.96
N VAL A 19 -4.74 10.88 -2.56
CA VAL A 19 -5.17 10.48 -3.90
C VAL A 19 -6.18 9.35 -3.73
N PHE A 20 -7.37 9.49 -4.33
CA PHE A 20 -8.40 8.46 -4.32
C PHE A 20 -8.40 7.66 -5.62
N ALA A 21 -8.92 6.44 -5.57
CA ALA A 21 -9.18 5.65 -6.76
C ALA A 21 -10.29 6.29 -7.60
N GLU A 22 -10.12 6.22 -8.92
CA GLU A 22 -11.07 6.70 -9.92
C GLU A 22 -11.69 5.50 -10.65
N PRO A 23 -13.02 5.35 -10.65
CA PRO A 23 -13.71 4.22 -11.28
C PRO A 23 -13.29 4.03 -12.75
N GLY A 24 -12.96 2.78 -13.13
CA GLY A 24 -12.56 2.43 -14.49
C GLY A 24 -11.13 2.83 -14.88
N ILE A 25 -10.43 3.59 -14.03
CA ILE A 25 -9.04 4.03 -14.30
C ILE A 25 -8.08 3.46 -13.26
N SER A 26 -8.45 3.48 -11.99
CA SER A 26 -7.59 2.99 -10.90
C SER A 26 -8.39 2.31 -9.79
N VAL A 27 -7.72 1.43 -9.07
CA VAL A 27 -8.29 0.64 -7.97
C VAL A 27 -7.31 0.58 -6.81
N TYR A 28 -7.84 0.51 -5.59
CA TYR A 28 -7.02 0.20 -4.41
C TYR A 28 -6.58 -1.26 -4.44
N GLY A 29 -5.46 -1.56 -3.81
CA GLY A 29 -5.05 -2.94 -3.63
C GLY A 29 -4.06 -3.15 -2.50
N GLN A 30 -4.00 -4.39 -2.02
CA GLN A 30 -3.04 -4.85 -1.03
C GLN A 30 -2.04 -5.78 -1.70
N ILE A 31 -0.75 -5.54 -1.50
CA ILE A 31 0.30 -6.41 -2.02
C ILE A 31 0.28 -7.75 -1.26
N THR A 32 0.01 -8.84 -1.97
CA THR A 32 -0.03 -10.19 -1.39
C THR A 32 1.29 -10.94 -1.57
N ARG A 33 1.96 -10.76 -2.71
CA ARG A 33 3.21 -11.47 -3.03
C ARG A 33 4.14 -10.65 -3.91
N ALA A 34 5.44 -10.83 -3.76
CA ALA A 34 6.47 -10.26 -4.63
C ALA A 34 7.01 -11.33 -5.61
N PHE A 35 7.04 -11.01 -6.90
CA PHE A 35 7.57 -11.90 -7.95
C PHE A 35 9.00 -11.58 -8.38
N GLY A 36 9.55 -10.43 -7.96
CA GLY A 36 10.83 -9.91 -8.43
C GLY A 36 10.70 -9.08 -9.72
N ASN A 37 11.81 -8.46 -10.15
CA ASN A 37 11.84 -7.53 -11.30
C ASN A 37 10.75 -6.43 -11.23
N GLY A 38 10.48 -5.94 -10.01
CA GLY A 38 9.47 -4.93 -9.73
C GLY A 38 8.02 -5.36 -10.00
N ARG A 39 7.72 -6.67 -10.02
CA ARG A 39 6.35 -7.20 -10.16
C ARG A 39 5.83 -7.74 -8.83
N PHE A 40 4.54 -7.51 -8.60
CA PHE A 40 3.84 -7.87 -7.39
C PHE A 40 2.46 -8.41 -7.73
N GLU A 41 2.01 -9.38 -6.94
CA GLU A 41 0.62 -9.82 -6.89
C GLU A 41 -0.14 -8.89 -5.94
N ILE A 42 -1.30 -8.42 -6.39
CA ILE A 42 -2.11 -7.45 -5.65
C ILE A 42 -3.56 -7.92 -5.62
N ALA A 43 -4.11 -8.09 -4.43
CA ALA A 43 -5.54 -8.25 -4.23
C ALA A 43 -6.20 -6.86 -4.30
N CYS A 44 -7.00 -6.63 -5.33
CA CYS A 44 -7.64 -5.33 -5.55
C CYS A 44 -9.01 -5.23 -4.88
N SER A 45 -9.46 -4.00 -4.63
CA SER A 45 -10.75 -3.71 -3.99
C SER A 45 -11.97 -4.08 -4.83
N ASP A 46 -11.78 -4.39 -6.11
CA ASP A 46 -12.80 -4.89 -7.05
C ASP A 46 -12.87 -6.43 -7.10
N ALA A 47 -12.25 -7.10 -6.11
CA ALA A 47 -12.19 -8.56 -5.98
C ALA A 47 -11.38 -9.30 -7.07
N ILE A 48 -10.64 -8.58 -7.92
CA ILE A 48 -9.74 -9.18 -8.91
C ILE A 48 -8.32 -9.15 -8.37
N THR A 49 -7.58 -10.24 -8.56
CA THR A 49 -6.14 -10.29 -8.25
C THR A 49 -5.34 -9.96 -9.50
N ARG A 50 -4.40 -9.02 -9.40
CA ARG A 50 -3.62 -8.53 -10.54
C ARG A 50 -2.13 -8.71 -10.34
N VAL A 51 -1.42 -8.94 -11.44
CA VAL A 51 0.04 -8.84 -11.47
C VAL A 51 0.41 -7.43 -11.92
N CYS A 52 0.91 -6.63 -10.99
CA CYS A 52 1.21 -5.23 -11.21
C CYS A 52 2.71 -4.97 -11.23
N LYS A 53 3.14 -4.08 -12.11
CA LYS A 53 4.52 -3.59 -12.17
C LYS A 53 4.64 -2.26 -11.45
N ILE A 54 5.68 -2.07 -10.64
CA ILE A 54 5.96 -0.75 -10.07
C ILE A 54 6.40 0.22 -11.17
N ARG A 55 5.73 1.38 -11.26
CA ARG A 55 6.11 2.43 -12.20
C ARG A 55 7.52 2.90 -11.87
N GLY A 56 8.39 3.02 -12.88
CA GLY A 56 9.82 3.30 -12.66
C GLY A 56 10.10 4.60 -11.88
N SER A 57 9.26 5.64 -12.06
CA SER A 57 9.35 6.87 -11.27
C SER A 57 8.93 6.68 -9.80
N PHE A 58 8.09 5.70 -9.50
CA PHE A 58 7.65 5.37 -8.16
C PHE A 58 8.68 4.53 -7.41
N HIS A 59 9.25 3.50 -8.07
CA HIS A 59 10.28 2.63 -7.48
C HIS A 59 11.54 3.37 -7.00
N ARG A 60 11.92 4.46 -7.69
CA ARG A 60 13.06 5.29 -7.27
C ARG A 60 12.81 6.08 -5.98
N ARG A 61 11.55 6.34 -5.63
CA ARG A 61 11.16 7.26 -4.55
C ARG A 61 10.58 6.54 -3.34
N VAL A 62 9.91 5.41 -3.55
CA VAL A 62 9.15 4.73 -2.51
C VAL A 62 9.49 3.25 -2.50
N TRP A 63 9.82 2.75 -1.31
CA TRP A 63 9.98 1.33 -1.05
C TRP A 63 8.61 0.69 -0.77
N ILE A 64 8.33 -0.41 -1.46
CA ILE A 64 7.10 -1.19 -1.29
C ILE A 64 7.43 -2.63 -0.90
N GLN A 65 6.57 -3.24 -0.10
CA GLN A 65 6.69 -4.62 0.40
C GLN A 65 5.31 -5.28 0.49
N VAL A 66 5.29 -6.58 0.80
CA VAL A 66 4.05 -7.32 1.08
C VAL A 66 3.28 -6.67 2.24
N ASN A 67 1.96 -6.68 2.17
CA ASN A 67 1.00 -6.01 3.06
C ASN A 67 0.95 -4.47 2.95
N ASP A 68 1.74 -3.84 2.07
CA ASP A 68 1.50 -2.43 1.77
C ASP A 68 0.19 -2.24 0.98
N ILE A 69 -0.55 -1.18 1.32
CA ILE A 69 -1.72 -0.74 0.57
C ILE A 69 -1.28 0.26 -0.49
N VAL A 70 -1.72 0.07 -1.72
CA VAL A 70 -1.28 0.81 -2.90
C VAL A 70 -2.45 1.21 -3.79
N LEU A 71 -2.21 2.17 -4.69
CA LEU A 71 -3.10 2.50 -5.79
C LEU A 71 -2.54 1.94 -7.09
N VAL A 72 -3.40 1.23 -7.82
CA VAL A 72 -3.08 0.53 -9.06
C VAL A 72 -3.81 1.19 -10.20
N SER A 73 -3.09 1.55 -11.27
CA SER A 73 -3.69 1.95 -12.54
C SER A 73 -4.09 0.69 -13.29
N LEU A 74 -5.34 0.66 -13.74
CA LEU A 74 -5.82 -0.38 -14.64
C LEU A 74 -5.19 -0.21 -16.02
N ARG A 75 -5.07 -1.32 -16.74
CA ARG A 75 -4.71 -1.36 -18.15
C ARG A 75 -5.88 -1.95 -18.93
N GLY A 76 -5.79 -1.98 -20.26
CA GLY A 76 -6.80 -2.64 -21.09
C GLY A 76 -6.91 -4.17 -20.90
N GLU A 77 -6.03 -4.76 -20.10
CA GLU A 77 -6.11 -6.16 -19.66
C GLU A 77 -6.45 -6.19 -18.16
N ASP A 78 -7.53 -6.88 -17.79
CA ASP A 78 -8.05 -6.86 -16.42
C ASP A 78 -7.09 -7.46 -15.39
N GLU A 79 -6.21 -8.39 -15.76
CA GLU A 79 -5.29 -9.07 -14.83
C GLU A 79 -3.97 -8.30 -14.61
N LYS A 80 -3.77 -7.15 -15.26
CA LYS A 80 -2.50 -6.41 -15.25
C LYS A 80 -2.71 -4.94 -14.86
N GLY A 81 -1.68 -4.38 -14.22
CA GLY A 81 -1.71 -2.97 -13.83
C GLY A 81 -0.35 -2.38 -13.51
N ASP A 82 -0.34 -1.11 -13.14
CA ASP A 82 0.85 -0.40 -12.66
C ASP A 82 0.64 0.17 -11.26
N ILE A 83 1.60 -0.05 -10.37
CA ILE A 83 1.65 0.58 -9.04
C ILE A 83 2.20 1.99 -9.19
N PHE A 84 1.45 3.00 -8.74
CA PHE A 84 1.88 4.39 -8.83
C PHE A 84 1.75 5.19 -7.53
N HIS A 85 1.13 4.61 -6.50
CA HIS A 85 1.01 5.22 -5.17
C HIS A 85 1.04 4.15 -4.08
N LYS A 86 1.61 4.49 -2.92
CA LYS A 86 1.61 3.69 -1.69
C LYS A 86 0.95 4.53 -0.63
N TYR A 87 0.00 3.97 0.10
CA TYR A 87 -0.63 4.62 1.24
C TYR A 87 0.14 4.33 2.53
N TYR A 88 0.29 5.35 3.35
CA TYR A 88 0.86 5.23 4.69
C TYR A 88 -0.21 4.97 5.75
N PRO A 89 0.16 4.50 6.94
CA PRO A 89 -0.81 4.11 7.97
C PRO A 89 -1.86 5.17 8.31
N TYR A 90 -1.50 6.46 8.29
CA TYR A 90 -2.44 7.54 8.54
C TYR A 90 -3.50 7.70 7.44
N GLU A 91 -3.12 7.50 6.18
CA GLU A 91 -4.01 7.55 5.02
C GLU A 91 -4.90 6.32 4.98
N ILE A 92 -4.35 5.14 5.30
CA ILE A 92 -5.11 3.89 5.37
C ILE A 92 -6.25 4.03 6.39
N LYS A 93 -5.99 4.64 7.56
CA LYS A 93 -7.05 4.92 8.55
C LYS A 93 -8.15 5.82 7.97
N GLN A 94 -7.77 6.87 7.24
CA GLN A 94 -8.74 7.76 6.59
C GLN A 94 -9.55 7.04 5.49
N LEU A 95 -8.90 6.20 4.67
CA LEU A 95 -9.56 5.39 3.65
C LEU A 95 -10.55 4.37 4.23
N LYS A 96 -10.19 3.74 5.37
CA LYS A 96 -11.09 2.86 6.13
C LYS A 96 -12.28 3.64 6.68
N ASN A 97 -12.02 4.79 7.31
CA ASN A 97 -13.08 5.65 7.85
C ASN A 97 -14.04 6.18 6.77
N SER A 98 -13.58 6.36 5.53
CA SER A 98 -14.41 6.76 4.40
C SER A 98 -15.05 5.59 3.64
N ASN A 99 -14.89 4.35 4.10
CA ASN A 99 -15.32 3.12 3.42
C ASN A 99 -14.81 3.00 1.97
N ALA A 100 -13.66 3.61 1.66
CA ALA A 100 -13.08 3.56 0.32
C ALA A 100 -12.34 2.24 0.06
N ILE A 101 -11.85 1.60 1.13
CA ILE A 101 -11.21 0.28 1.09
C ILE A 101 -11.91 -0.67 2.07
N PRO A 102 -11.95 -1.98 1.77
CA PRO A 102 -12.57 -2.95 2.65
C PRO A 102 -11.74 -3.17 3.93
N GLU A 103 -12.42 -3.57 5.02
CA GLU A 103 -11.79 -3.75 6.34
C GLU A 103 -10.75 -4.87 6.38
N ASN A 104 -10.87 -5.84 5.47
CA ASN A 104 -9.95 -6.98 5.35
C ASN A 104 -8.54 -6.57 4.87
N PHE A 105 -8.33 -5.32 4.43
CA PHE A 105 -7.00 -4.84 4.08
C PHE A 105 -6.17 -4.66 5.36
N VAL A 106 -5.20 -5.55 5.54
CA VAL A 106 -4.31 -5.57 6.71
C VAL A 106 -3.09 -4.70 6.44
N ASP A 107 -2.95 -3.61 7.19
CA ASP A 107 -1.77 -2.76 7.15
C ASP A 107 -0.62 -3.38 7.97
N SER A 108 0.62 -3.16 7.51
CA SER A 108 1.83 -3.77 8.06
C SER A 108 2.08 -3.47 9.55
N GLU A 109 1.53 -2.38 10.10
CA GLU A 109 1.69 -2.04 11.52
C GLU A 109 0.75 -2.85 12.44
N ASN A 110 -0.39 -3.34 11.93
CA ASN A 110 -1.35 -4.15 12.70
C ASN A 110 -0.93 -5.63 12.85
N THR A 111 0.14 -6.07 12.18
CA THR A 111 0.65 -7.44 12.34
C THR A 111 1.33 -7.63 13.70
N THR A 112 1.92 -6.58 14.29
CA THR A 112 2.63 -6.68 15.58
C THR A 112 1.69 -6.70 16.78
N ALA A 113 0.51 -6.08 16.69
CA ALA A 113 -0.39 -5.92 17.83
C ALA A 113 -1.19 -7.19 18.20
N ASN A 114 -1.32 -8.16 17.28
CA ASN A 114 -2.17 -9.34 17.48
C ASN A 114 -1.39 -10.61 17.90
N ILE A 115 -0.07 -10.54 18.07
CA ILE A 115 0.77 -11.71 18.39
C ILE A 115 1.09 -11.81 19.90
N GLU A 116 0.85 -10.76 20.69
CA GLU A 116 1.27 -10.72 22.10
C GLU A 116 0.18 -11.07 23.14
N PHE A 117 -1.05 -11.42 22.74
CA PHE A 117 -2.16 -11.66 23.70
C PHE A 117 -2.65 -13.11 23.85
N ASP A 118 -2.22 -14.04 22.99
CA ASP A 118 -2.63 -15.46 23.05
C ASP A 118 -1.55 -16.41 23.65
N ALA A 119 -0.54 -15.84 24.31
CA ALA A 119 0.46 -16.59 25.05
C ALA A 119 0.29 -16.40 26.57
N LEU A 120 -0.84 -16.87 27.11
CA LEU A 120 -1.04 -17.13 28.54
C LEU A 120 -1.66 -18.52 28.73
#